data_AF-A0A916CLG2-F1
#
_entry.id   AF-A0A916CLG2-F1
#
_cell.length_a   1.000
_cell.length_b   1.000
_cell.length_c   1.000
_cell.angle_alpha   90.00
_cell.angle_beta   90.00
_cell.angle_gamma   90.00
#
_symmetry.space_group_name_H-M   'P 1'
#
loop_
_entity.id
_entity.type
_entity.pdbx_description
1 polymer ?
#
loop_
_entity_poly.entity_id
_entity_poly.type
_entity_poly.pdbx_seq_one_letter_code
_entity_poly.pdbx_strand_id
1 'polypeptide(L)'
;MYHTKRLLIAVALLILLSVAYICSYRFFAGRYEPPEGHPHIYTVCERLPSAYDVWLVNHTEDRYLLVDAGSLPLVFLPSGSVLYLFDSHGHLVEWTIDSGEHVPPMLSSVIGKRSSGRKLTAEQLSQVLGTVGN
;
A
#
# COMPACT_ATOMS: atom_id res chain seq x y z
N MET A 1 -40.89 -1.71 -27.25
CA MET A 1 -40.25 -0.38 -27.04
C MET A 1 -39.86 -0.07 -25.59
N TYR A 2 -40.59 -0.53 -24.58
CA TYR A 2 -40.29 -0.20 -23.17
C TYR A 2 -39.04 -0.92 -22.60
N HIS A 3 -38.78 -2.16 -23.03
CA HIS A 3 -37.56 -2.90 -22.68
C HIS A 3 -36.29 -2.28 -23.26
N THR A 4 -36.32 -1.79 -24.50
CA THR A 4 -35.16 -1.18 -25.16
C THR A 4 -34.69 0.09 -24.44
N LYS A 5 -35.61 0.91 -23.93
CA LYS A 5 -35.28 2.11 -23.14
C LYS A 5 -34.66 1.77 -21.78
N ARG A 6 -35.20 0.76 -21.08
CA ARG A 6 -34.64 0.29 -19.80
C ARG A 6 -33.25 -0.32 -19.97
N LEU A 7 -33.04 -1.08 -21.05
CA LEU A 7 -31.73 -1.62 -21.41
C LEU A 7 -30.71 -0.51 -21.65
N LEU A 8 -31.07 0.52 -22.42
CA LEU A 8 -30.18 1.66 -22.70
C LEU A 8 -29.81 2.42 -21.42
N ILE A 9 -30.77 2.64 -20.51
CA ILE A 9 -30.50 3.28 -19.21
C ILE A 9 -29.56 2.40 -18.37
N ALA A 10 -29.79 1.09 -18.30
CA ALA A 10 -28.94 0.17 -17.55
C ALA A 10 -27.50 0.15 -18.10
N VAL A 11 -27.33 0.11 -19.42
CA VAL A 11 -26.00 0.16 -20.06
C VAL A 11 -25.31 1.50 -19.80
N ALA A 12 -26.04 2.62 -19.91
CA ALA A 12 -25.49 3.94 -19.62
C ALA A 12 -25.05 4.08 -18.16
N LEU A 13 -25.85 3.57 -17.21
CA LEU A 13 -25.48 3.53 -15.79
C LEU A 13 -24.25 2.67 -15.55
N LEU A 14 -24.15 1.51 -16.20
CA LEU A 14 -23.00 0.63 -16.07
C LEU A 14 -21.72 1.29 -16.61
N ILE A 15 -21.80 1.98 -17.75
CA ILE A 15 -20.67 2.76 -18.29
C ILE A 15 -20.26 3.87 -17.31
N LEU A 16 -21.21 4.64 -16.79
CA LEU A 16 -20.93 5.71 -15.82
C LEU A 16 -20.29 5.17 -14.54
N LEU A 17 -20.77 4.05 -14.02
CA LEU A 17 -20.19 3.38 -12.86
C LEU A 17 -18.75 2.90 -13.15
N SER A 18 -18.51 2.30 -14.32
CA SER A 18 -17.15 1.88 -14.73
C SER A 18 -16.19 3.06 -14.88
N VAL A 19 -16.63 4.18 -15.46
CA VAL A 19 -15.82 5.39 -15.58
C VAL A 19 -15.54 5.99 -14.20
N ALA A 20 -16.56 6.11 -13.35
CA ALA A 20 -16.39 6.58 -11.98
C ALA A 20 -15.41 5.69 -11.19
N TYR A 21 -15.48 4.38 -11.39
CA TYR A 21 -14.54 3.42 -10.82
C TYR A 21 -13.10 3.65 -11.30
N ILE A 22 -12.86 3.73 -12.61
CA ILE A 22 -11.52 3.95 -13.17
C ILE A 22 -10.93 5.30 -12.73
N CYS A 23 -11.71 6.38 -12.81
CA CYS A 23 -11.25 7.71 -12.39
C CYS A 23 -10.89 7.75 -10.91
N SER A 24 -11.73 7.14 -10.07
CA SER A 24 -11.46 7.06 -8.63
C SER A 24 -10.22 6.20 -8.38
N TYR A 25 -10.08 5.04 -9.02
CA TYR A 25 -8.91 4.17 -8.84
C TYR A 25 -7.61 4.90 -9.17
N ARG A 26 -7.55 5.60 -10.32
CA ARG A 26 -6.36 6.37 -10.70
C ARG A 26 -6.06 7.50 -9.72
N PHE A 27 -7.09 8.15 -9.20
CA PHE A 27 -6.94 9.22 -8.22
C PHE A 27 -6.37 8.72 -6.88
N PHE A 28 -6.85 7.57 -6.38
CA PHE A 28 -6.31 6.99 -5.16
C PHE A 28 -4.94 6.34 -5.39
N ALA A 29 -4.74 5.65 -6.51
CA ALA A 29 -3.46 5.07 -6.87
C ALA A 29 -2.32 6.10 -6.82
N GLY A 30 -2.52 7.26 -7.44
CA GLY A 30 -1.52 8.33 -7.41
C GLY A 30 -1.26 8.96 -6.03
N ARG A 31 -2.15 8.77 -5.04
CA ARG A 31 -1.94 9.24 -3.67
C ARG A 31 -1.07 8.29 -2.84
N TYR A 32 -1.15 7.00 -3.11
CA TYR A 32 -0.38 5.96 -2.43
C TYR A 32 0.87 5.56 -3.21
N GLU A 33 1.02 5.98 -4.46
CA GLU A 33 2.25 5.77 -5.20
C GLU A 33 3.43 6.48 -4.51
N PRO A 34 4.54 5.78 -4.24
CA PRO A 34 5.72 6.39 -3.66
C PRO A 34 6.31 7.42 -4.64
N PRO A 35 7.03 8.44 -4.13
CA PRO A 35 7.76 9.37 -4.98
C PRO A 35 8.70 8.64 -5.96
N GLU A 36 8.94 9.24 -7.13
CA GLU A 36 9.91 8.70 -8.09
C GLU A 36 11.31 8.53 -7.45
N GLY A 37 12.02 7.48 -7.87
CA GLY A 37 13.36 7.14 -7.39
C GLY A 37 13.36 6.12 -6.24
N HIS A 38 14.29 6.28 -5.29
CA HIS A 38 14.43 5.43 -4.10
C HIS A 38 14.08 6.22 -2.83
N PRO A 39 12.78 6.51 -2.61
CA PRO A 39 12.36 7.36 -1.51
C PRO A 39 12.69 6.72 -0.16
N HIS A 40 13.05 7.56 0.79
CA HIS A 40 13.26 7.15 2.16
C HIS A 40 11.90 7.00 2.89
N ILE A 41 11.83 6.10 3.88
CA ILE A 41 10.61 5.79 4.63
C ILE A 41 9.92 7.03 5.19
N TYR A 42 10.66 7.97 5.75
CA TYR A 42 10.10 9.24 6.23
C TYR A 42 9.34 10.01 5.14
N THR A 43 9.89 10.08 3.93
CA THR A 43 9.25 10.79 2.80
C THR A 43 7.96 10.11 2.35
N VAL A 44 7.90 8.77 2.38
CA VAL A 44 6.68 8.03 2.05
C VAL A 44 5.64 8.23 3.16
N CYS A 45 6.04 8.05 4.41
CA CYS A 45 5.18 8.18 5.59
C CYS A 45 4.56 9.58 5.75
N GLU A 46 5.29 10.65 5.39
CA GLU A 46 4.76 12.03 5.41
C GLU A 46 3.63 12.26 4.37
N ARG A 47 3.62 11.49 3.28
CA ARG A 47 2.62 11.62 2.20
C ARG A 47 1.38 10.75 2.40
N LEU A 48 1.43 9.78 3.31
CA LEU A 48 0.32 8.85 3.52
C LEU A 48 -0.90 9.59 4.09
N PRO A 49 -2.09 9.44 3.46
CA PRO A 49 -3.29 10.16 3.88
C PRO A 49 -3.99 9.53 5.10
N SER A 50 -3.56 8.36 5.53
CA SER A 50 -4.13 7.57 6.63
C SER A 50 -3.09 7.28 7.70
N ALA A 51 -3.57 6.94 8.91
CA ALA A 51 -2.73 6.33 9.92
C ALA A 51 -2.12 5.03 9.36
N TYR A 52 -0.82 4.86 9.59
CA TYR A 52 -0.07 3.69 9.14
C TYR A 52 0.63 3.03 10.32
N ASP A 53 0.89 1.74 10.17
CA ASP A 53 1.66 0.97 11.12
C ASP A 53 3.01 0.59 10.52
N VAL A 54 4.08 0.73 11.31
CA VAL A 54 5.42 0.29 10.91
C VAL A 54 5.80 -0.96 11.69
N TRP A 55 6.30 -1.97 10.99
CA TRP A 55 6.71 -3.25 11.56
C TRP A 55 8.16 -3.52 11.20
N LEU A 56 8.96 -3.86 12.20
CA LEU A 56 10.28 -4.46 11.98
C LEU A 56 10.10 -5.96 11.77
N VAL A 57 10.50 -6.45 10.62
CA VAL A 57 10.37 -7.86 10.23
C VAL A 57 11.74 -8.38 9.82
N ASN A 58 12.13 -9.53 10.36
CA ASN A 58 13.34 -10.22 9.93
C ASN A 58 12.99 -11.14 8.76
N HIS A 59 13.74 -11.03 7.67
CA HIS A 59 13.62 -11.95 6.54
C HIS A 59 15.01 -12.46 6.19
N THR A 60 15.17 -13.78 6.26
CA THR A 60 16.48 -14.43 6.10
C THR A 60 17.48 -13.87 7.11
N GLU A 61 18.56 -13.22 6.66
CA GLU A 61 19.57 -12.59 7.51
C GLU A 61 19.37 -11.06 7.64
N ASP A 62 18.43 -10.50 6.88
CA ASP A 62 18.20 -9.06 6.76
C ASP A 62 17.00 -8.61 7.60
N ARG A 63 17.01 -7.31 7.90
CA ARG A 63 15.90 -6.62 8.58
C ARG A 63 15.22 -5.69 7.62
N TYR A 64 13.90 -5.77 7.59
CA TYR A 64 13.05 -4.90 6.78
C TYR A 64 12.05 -4.16 7.64
N LEU A 65 11.68 -2.98 7.18
CA LEU A 65 10.60 -2.18 7.72
C LEU A 65 9.40 -2.32 6.80
N LEU A 66 8.34 -2.93 7.29
CA LEU A 66 7.07 -3.06 6.60
C LEU A 66 6.13 -1.96 7.08
N VAL A 67 5.74 -1.06 6.18
CA VAL A 67 4.71 -0.04 6.44
C VAL A 67 3.39 -0.53 5.89
N ASP A 68 2.38 -0.62 6.75
CA ASP A 68 0.99 -0.91 6.40
C ASP A 68 0.17 0.36 6.51
N ALA A 69 -0.25 0.90 5.35
CA ALA A 69 -1.05 2.12 5.27
C ALA A 69 -2.57 1.85 5.32
N GLY A 70 -2.96 0.58 5.55
CA GLY A 70 -4.34 0.14 5.62
C GLY A 70 -4.97 -0.10 4.26
N SER A 71 -6.24 -0.50 4.26
CA SER A 71 -7.02 -0.74 3.05
C SER A 71 -7.59 0.57 2.48
N LEU A 72 -7.71 0.62 1.16
CA LEU A 72 -8.44 1.70 0.49
C LEU A 72 -9.92 1.68 0.88
N PRO A 73 -10.61 2.83 0.95
CA PRO A 73 -12.02 2.90 1.27
C PRO A 73 -12.91 2.07 0.31
N LEU A 74 -13.96 1.46 0.88
CA LEU A 74 -14.92 0.44 0.34
C LEU A 74 -15.54 0.67 -1.06
N VAL A 75 -15.29 1.80 -1.73
CA VAL A 75 -15.72 2.00 -3.13
C VAL A 75 -14.89 1.14 -4.09
N PHE A 76 -13.77 0.60 -3.59
CA PHE A 76 -12.90 -0.32 -4.29
C PHE A 76 -13.15 -1.75 -3.79
N LEU A 77 -12.85 -2.73 -4.62
CA LEU A 77 -12.60 -4.11 -4.20
C LEU A 77 -11.07 -4.36 -4.16
N PRO A 78 -10.24 -3.68 -3.32
CA PRO A 78 -8.90 -4.18 -3.07
C PRO A 78 -9.03 -5.30 -2.05
N SER A 79 -8.45 -6.45 -2.35
CA SER A 79 -8.51 -7.59 -1.45
C SER A 79 -7.47 -7.51 -0.31
N GLY A 80 -6.69 -6.41 -0.25
CA GLY A 80 -5.65 -6.22 0.76
C GLY A 80 -5.35 -4.77 1.16
N SER A 81 -4.32 -4.62 1.99
CA SER A 81 -3.78 -3.32 2.43
C SER A 81 -2.81 -2.74 1.41
N VAL A 82 -2.62 -1.44 1.46
CA VAL A 82 -1.47 -0.76 0.84
C VAL A 82 -0.24 -1.00 1.71
N LEU A 83 0.83 -1.54 1.11
CA LEU A 83 2.03 -1.93 1.83
C LEU A 83 3.29 -1.42 1.15
N TYR A 84 4.28 -1.07 1.97
CA TYR A 84 5.60 -0.65 1.54
C TYR A 84 6.65 -1.41 2.33
N LEU A 85 7.69 -1.87 1.64
CA LEU A 85 8.82 -2.58 2.21
C LEU A 85 10.07 -1.71 2.06
N PHE A 86 10.71 -1.41 3.18
CA PHE A 86 11.97 -0.68 3.21
C PHE A 86 13.07 -1.56 3.79
N ASP A 87 14.30 -1.31 3.36
CA ASP A 87 15.48 -1.94 3.94
C ASP A 87 15.81 -1.36 5.34
N SER A 88 16.89 -1.84 5.94
CA SER A 88 17.37 -1.39 7.25
C SER A 88 17.85 0.07 7.27
N HIS A 89 18.14 0.66 6.10
CA HIS A 89 18.53 2.05 5.94
C HIS A 89 17.33 2.95 5.62
N GLY A 90 16.12 2.37 5.51
CA GLY A 90 14.90 3.10 5.22
C GLY A 90 14.69 3.40 3.73
N HIS A 91 15.43 2.79 2.82
CA HIS A 91 15.19 2.92 1.38
C HIS A 91 14.09 1.97 0.92
N LEU A 92 13.21 2.49 0.06
CA LEU A 92 12.12 1.69 -0.49
C LEU A 92 12.69 0.57 -1.38
N VAL A 93 12.34 -0.67 -1.03
CA VAL A 93 12.68 -1.88 -1.78
C VAL A 93 11.53 -2.25 -2.72
N GLU A 94 10.32 -2.30 -2.18
CA GLU A 94 9.14 -2.76 -2.91
C GLU A 94 7.86 -2.20 -2.29
N TRP A 95 6.78 -2.10 -3.06
CA TRP A 95 5.48 -1.64 -2.56
C TRP A 95 4.33 -2.24 -3.37
N THR A 96 3.14 -2.24 -2.79
CA THR A 96 1.89 -2.58 -3.49
C THR A 96 0.72 -1.79 -2.92
N ILE A 97 -0.27 -1.49 -3.78
CA ILE A 97 -1.53 -0.88 -3.39
C ILE A 97 -2.65 -1.89 -3.15
N ASP A 98 -2.47 -3.14 -3.59
CA ASP A 98 -3.39 -4.24 -3.32
C ASP A 98 -2.59 -5.48 -2.92
N SER A 99 -2.57 -5.75 -1.61
CA SER A 99 -1.89 -6.92 -1.07
C SER A 99 -2.69 -8.22 -1.16
N GLY A 100 -3.82 -8.28 -1.86
CA GLY A 100 -4.66 -9.47 -1.88
C GLY A 100 -4.45 -10.38 -3.08
N GLU A 101 -4.45 -9.86 -4.32
CA GLU A 101 -4.34 -10.70 -5.53
C GLU A 101 -2.96 -10.60 -6.21
N HIS A 102 -2.33 -9.42 -6.14
CA HIS A 102 -1.05 -9.14 -6.82
C HIS A 102 -0.03 -8.58 -5.85
N VAL A 103 0.47 -9.45 -4.97
CA VAL A 103 1.57 -9.12 -4.06
C VAL A 103 2.90 -9.41 -4.73
N PRO A 104 3.81 -8.43 -4.81
CA PRO A 104 5.15 -8.70 -5.28
C PRO A 104 5.88 -9.77 -4.43
N PRO A 105 6.79 -10.57 -5.00
CA PRO A 105 7.32 -11.77 -4.34
C PRO A 105 8.00 -11.49 -2.99
N MET A 106 8.82 -10.44 -2.90
CA MET A 106 9.54 -10.11 -1.67
C MET A 106 8.58 -9.58 -0.61
N LEU A 107 7.62 -8.76 -0.99
CA LEU A 107 6.56 -8.32 -0.09
C LEU A 107 5.74 -9.51 0.42
N SER A 108 5.39 -10.48 -0.43
CA SER A 108 4.62 -11.67 -0.05
C SER A 108 5.33 -12.52 1.03
N SER A 109 6.66 -12.65 0.94
CA SER A 109 7.45 -13.45 1.88
C SER A 109 7.65 -12.76 3.23
N VAL A 110 7.56 -11.42 3.25
CA VAL A 110 7.69 -10.60 4.47
C VAL A 110 6.36 -10.40 5.18
N ILE A 111 5.24 -10.20 4.45
CA ILE A 111 3.90 -9.99 5.05
C ILE A 111 3.53 -11.13 5.99
N GLY A 112 3.75 -12.38 5.56
CA GLY A 112 3.45 -13.57 6.38
C GLY A 112 4.25 -13.62 7.69
N LYS A 113 5.38 -12.91 7.75
CA LYS A 113 6.25 -12.82 8.94
C LYS A 113 5.86 -11.68 9.89
N ARG A 114 4.87 -10.86 9.55
CA ARG A 114 4.36 -9.76 10.41
C ARG A 114 3.94 -10.26 11.79
N SER A 115 3.39 -11.46 11.90
CA SER A 115 3.01 -12.11 13.17
C SER A 115 4.19 -12.35 14.12
N SER A 116 5.38 -12.58 13.57
CA SER A 116 6.64 -12.69 14.30
C SER A 116 7.43 -11.38 14.39
N GLY A 117 6.97 -10.35 13.67
CA GLY A 117 7.57 -9.02 13.65
C GLY A 117 7.20 -8.20 14.88
N ARG A 118 7.83 -7.03 15.01
CA ARG A 118 7.56 -6.08 16.09
C ARG A 118 7.04 -4.77 15.51
N LYS A 119 5.85 -4.35 15.93
CA LYS A 119 5.34 -3.01 15.63
C LYS A 119 6.23 -1.96 16.29
N LEU A 120 6.60 -0.92 15.54
CA LEU A 120 7.45 0.16 15.99
C LEU A 120 6.63 1.43 16.24
N THR A 121 7.01 2.16 17.28
CA THR A 121 6.66 3.57 17.46
C THR A 121 7.58 4.48 16.63
N ALA A 122 7.23 5.75 16.48
CA ALA A 122 8.06 6.73 15.78
C ALA A 122 9.48 6.84 16.38
N GLU A 123 9.58 6.87 17.71
CA GLU A 123 10.88 6.94 18.41
C GLU A 123 11.73 5.70 18.14
N GLN A 124 11.12 4.50 18.19
CA GLN A 124 11.81 3.24 17.92
C GLN A 124 12.24 3.13 16.45
N LEU A 125 11.45 3.66 15.53
CA LEU A 125 11.81 3.74 14.12
C LEU A 125 13.08 4.59 13.92
N SER A 126 13.13 5.77 14.53
CA SER A 126 14.31 6.63 14.46
C SER A 126 15.54 5.98 15.09
N GLN A 127 15.39 5.23 16.19
CA GLN A 127 16.48 4.44 16.75
C GLN A 127 16.96 3.39 15.76
N VAL A 128 16.07 2.56 15.20
CA VAL A 128 16.44 1.49 14.25
C VAL A 128 17.21 2.05 13.07
N LEU A 129 16.74 3.14 12.47
CA LEU A 129 17.40 3.77 11.31
C LEU A 129 18.71 4.47 11.68
N GLY A 130 18.79 5.08 12.88
CA GLY A 130 19.99 5.74 13.37
C GLY A 130 21.09 4.79 13.86
N THR A 131 20.76 3.53 14.18
CA THR A 131 21.76 2.56 14.67
C THR A 131 22.56 1.90 13.54
N VAL A 132 22.12 2.00 12.28
CA VAL A 132 22.77 1.36 11.12
C VAL A 132 23.83 2.28 10.48
N GLY A 133 24.06 3.47 11.05
CA GLY A 133 25.00 4.48 10.55
C GLY A 133 26.35 4.58 11.27
N ASN A 134 26.77 3.58 12.05
CA ASN A 134 28.08 3.51 12.70
C ASN A 134 28.81 2.21 12.37
#